data_AF-A0A6L3EL10-F1
#
_entry.id   AF-A0A6L3EL10-F1
#
_cell.length_a   1.000
_cell.length_b   1.000
_cell.length_c   1.000
_cell.angle_alpha   90.00
_cell.angle_beta   90.00
_cell.angle_gamma   90.00
#
_symmetry.space_group_name_H-M   'P 1'
#
loop_
_entity.id
_entity.type
_entity.pdbx_description
1 polymer ?
#
loop_
_entity_poly.entity_id
_entity_poly.type
_entity_poly.pdbx_seq_one_letter_code
_entity_poly.pdbx_strand_id
1 'polypeptide(L)'
;MPAPDGRSPALAERILGQTCYQCHPGKRTQCLRGAMFPGGVVCQDCHGDMDQVGNDFSIRVATDNPGDFVIDGSLRVPWASEPGCQSCHTGDAVEPNHPAGAAVAGDGIRLLQAYLSDVVSVDGVDGPVRVARMHKAPHSRFAENTGRNADDDDVGVLYRLSKGHGGVMCEGCHNSTHAIWPNQNPFANDNIAAAQLQGHHGTLIECSTCHTAFDIDDFKDNLDARGMMKGPHGMHPVASAMWNEKHKEVFEDDNTPRGACQACHGSDGMGTVLSATADTRVLECKEDEGSLCGSGDDRITVPKGTPIGCGQCHENEIGGRD
;
A
#
# COMPACT_ATOMS: atom_id res chain seq x y z
N MET A 1 -24.25 -2.37 -0.22
CA MET A 1 -23.27 -3.07 0.65
C MET A 1 -22.98 -2.17 1.84
N PRO A 2 -22.78 -2.69 3.06
CA PRO A 2 -22.32 -1.85 4.18
C PRO A 2 -21.01 -1.15 3.79
N ALA A 3 -20.85 0.10 4.22
CA ALA A 3 -19.59 0.81 4.02
C ALA A 3 -18.42 -0.04 4.55
N PRO A 4 -17.26 -0.02 3.87
CA PRO A 4 -16.10 -0.79 4.29
C PRO A 4 -15.56 -0.42 5.67
N ASP A 5 -15.92 0.76 6.19
CA ASP A 5 -15.48 1.25 7.49
C ASP A 5 -15.98 0.37 8.66
N GLY A 6 -15.06 0.00 9.55
CA GLY A 6 -15.34 -0.78 10.75
C GLY A 6 -15.76 -2.25 10.50
N ARG A 7 -15.57 -2.80 9.30
CA ARG A 7 -15.96 -4.20 9.00
C ARG A 7 -15.07 -5.19 9.74
N SER A 8 -15.64 -6.02 10.61
CA SER A 8 -14.89 -7.08 11.29
C SER A 8 -14.50 -8.21 10.32
N PRO A 9 -13.42 -8.96 10.59
CA PRO A 9 -13.03 -10.12 9.77
C PRO A 9 -14.14 -11.17 9.62
N ALA A 10 -14.91 -11.42 10.69
CA ALA A 10 -16.06 -12.34 10.65
C ALA A 10 -17.18 -11.84 9.73
N LEU A 11 -17.43 -10.52 9.70
CA LEU A 11 -18.40 -9.94 8.77
C LEU A 11 -17.88 -9.99 7.33
N ALA A 12 -16.59 -9.69 7.11
CA ALA A 12 -15.96 -9.81 5.80
C ALA A 12 -16.04 -11.23 5.25
N GLU A 13 -15.73 -12.25 6.06
CA GLU A 13 -15.85 -13.66 5.69
C GLU A 13 -17.28 -14.04 5.30
N ARG A 14 -18.29 -13.61 6.08
CA ARG A 14 -19.70 -13.84 5.73
C ARG A 14 -20.09 -13.22 4.41
N ILE A 15 -19.69 -11.96 4.17
CA ILE A 15 -19.99 -11.26 2.91
C ILE A 15 -19.34 -11.99 1.74
N LEU A 16 -18.05 -12.30 1.82
CA LEU A 16 -17.33 -13.03 0.77
C LEU A 16 -17.99 -14.39 0.50
N GLY A 17 -18.31 -15.13 1.57
CA GLY A 17 -18.97 -16.42 1.51
C GLY A 17 -20.37 -16.38 0.87
N GLN A 18 -21.10 -15.28 0.98
CA GLN A 18 -22.43 -15.10 0.40
C GLN A 18 -22.42 -14.45 -0.99
N THR A 19 -21.26 -14.00 -1.47
CA THR A 19 -21.13 -13.24 -2.71
C THR A 19 -20.15 -13.90 -3.68
N CYS A 20 -18.98 -13.30 -3.92
CA CYS A 20 -18.03 -13.69 -4.95
C CYS A 20 -17.54 -15.14 -4.77
N TYR A 21 -17.44 -15.64 -3.53
CA TYR A 21 -16.99 -17.01 -3.26
C TYR A 21 -18.03 -18.09 -3.59
N GLN A 22 -19.24 -17.72 -4.02
CA GLN A 22 -20.21 -18.68 -4.55
C GLN A 22 -19.77 -19.21 -5.93
N CYS A 23 -19.08 -18.37 -6.72
CA CYS A 23 -18.62 -18.71 -8.07
C CYS A 23 -17.09 -18.77 -8.19
N HIS A 24 -16.37 -17.97 -7.41
CA HIS A 24 -14.91 -17.96 -7.38
C HIS A 24 -14.35 -18.93 -6.32
N PRO A 25 -13.12 -19.44 -6.50
CA PRO A 25 -12.50 -20.38 -5.57
C PRO A 25 -12.16 -19.71 -4.23
N GLY A 26 -13.16 -19.57 -3.34
CA GLY A 26 -12.99 -18.81 -2.11
C GLY A 26 -13.47 -19.50 -0.84
N LYS A 27 -14.45 -20.41 -0.90
CA LYS A 27 -14.92 -21.17 0.28
C LYS A 27 -13.85 -22.08 0.90
N ARG A 28 -12.83 -22.46 0.13
CA ARG A 28 -11.70 -23.29 0.60
C ARG A 28 -10.37 -22.58 0.40
N THR A 29 -10.11 -22.10 -0.81
CA THR A 29 -8.83 -21.45 -1.17
C THR A 29 -8.69 -20.06 -0.55
N GLN A 30 -9.81 -19.40 -0.24
CA GLN A 30 -9.84 -18.05 0.32
C GLN A 30 -8.93 -17.11 -0.49
N CYS A 31 -9.25 -16.88 -1.78
CA CYS A 31 -8.40 -16.09 -2.66
C CYS A 31 -7.92 -14.78 -2.01
N LEU A 32 -8.83 -14.02 -1.37
CA LEU A 32 -8.49 -12.89 -0.52
C LEU A 32 -8.10 -13.38 0.89
N ARG A 33 -6.80 -13.57 1.11
CA ARG A 33 -6.23 -14.08 2.38
C ARG A 33 -5.02 -13.28 2.89
N GLY A 34 -4.60 -12.27 2.14
CA GLY A 34 -3.52 -11.37 2.53
C GLY A 34 -3.92 -10.30 3.55
N ALA A 35 -3.04 -9.30 3.71
CA ALA A 35 -3.10 -8.21 4.69
C ALA A 35 -4.36 -7.33 4.60
N MET A 36 -5.04 -7.30 3.46
CA MET A 36 -6.28 -6.54 3.30
C MET A 36 -7.48 -7.22 3.97
N PHE A 37 -7.53 -8.55 4.00
CA PHE A 37 -8.61 -9.30 4.66
C PHE A 37 -8.78 -8.98 6.16
N PRO A 38 -7.70 -8.91 7.00
CA PRO A 38 -7.85 -8.51 8.41
C PRO A 38 -8.31 -7.07 8.59
N GLY A 39 -8.00 -6.21 7.63
CA GLY A 39 -8.50 -4.84 7.57
C GLY A 39 -10.00 -4.75 7.25
N GLY A 40 -10.69 -5.89 7.08
CA GLY A 40 -12.10 -5.92 6.78
C GLY A 40 -12.42 -5.77 5.31
N VAL A 41 -11.44 -5.73 4.40
CA VAL A 41 -11.66 -5.55 2.96
C VAL A 41 -12.32 -6.80 2.35
N VAL A 42 -13.22 -6.60 1.38
CA VAL A 42 -13.84 -7.65 0.56
C VAL A 42 -13.66 -7.35 -0.92
N CYS A 43 -13.96 -8.34 -1.79
CA CYS A 43 -13.78 -8.21 -3.25
C CYS A 43 -14.46 -6.96 -3.82
N GLN A 44 -15.62 -6.59 -3.31
CA GLN A 44 -16.40 -5.46 -3.80
C GLN A 44 -15.82 -4.09 -3.46
N ASP A 45 -14.93 -4.00 -2.47
CA ASP A 45 -14.24 -2.75 -2.16
C ASP A 45 -13.14 -2.48 -3.21
N CYS A 46 -12.61 -3.55 -3.84
CA CYS A 46 -11.61 -3.45 -4.91
C CYS A 46 -12.26 -3.40 -6.30
N HIS A 47 -13.17 -4.33 -6.60
CA HIS A 47 -13.61 -4.59 -7.97
C HIS A 47 -14.96 -3.97 -8.37
N GLY A 48 -15.78 -3.56 -7.40
CA GLY A 48 -17.19 -3.24 -7.66
C GLY A 48 -18.16 -4.34 -7.20
N ASP A 49 -19.44 -4.00 -7.18
CA ASP A 49 -20.50 -4.99 -7.03
C ASP A 49 -20.71 -5.83 -8.30
N MET A 50 -21.62 -6.82 -8.25
CA MET A 50 -21.86 -7.72 -9.38
C MET A 50 -22.41 -7.01 -10.63
N ASP A 51 -23.15 -5.91 -10.45
CA ASP A 51 -23.68 -5.11 -11.57
C ASP A 51 -22.51 -4.40 -12.27
N GLN A 52 -21.64 -3.74 -11.50
CA GLN A 52 -20.42 -3.08 -12.00
C GLN A 52 -19.42 -4.05 -12.65
N VAL A 53 -19.24 -5.23 -12.06
CA VAL A 53 -18.34 -6.26 -12.59
C VAL A 53 -18.92 -6.85 -13.88
N GLY A 54 -20.24 -7.03 -13.97
CA GLY A 54 -20.93 -7.57 -15.14
C GLY A 54 -21.06 -6.58 -16.32
N ASN A 55 -21.10 -5.27 -16.05
CA ASN A 55 -21.08 -4.23 -17.06
C ASN A 55 -19.65 -4.02 -17.62
N ASP A 56 -19.14 -5.03 -18.32
CA ASP A 56 -17.79 -5.04 -18.89
C ASP A 56 -17.79 -4.87 -20.42
N PHE A 57 -16.60 -4.89 -21.01
CA PHE A 57 -16.39 -4.73 -22.46
C PHE A 57 -17.20 -5.70 -23.35
N SER A 58 -17.74 -6.78 -22.80
CA SER A 58 -18.55 -7.77 -23.49
C SER A 58 -20.07 -7.52 -23.44
N ILE A 59 -20.52 -6.39 -22.90
CA ILE A 59 -21.95 -6.09 -22.70
C ILE A 59 -22.84 -6.20 -23.96
N ARG A 60 -22.27 -5.99 -25.16
CA ARG A 60 -22.98 -6.14 -26.45
C ARG A 60 -22.77 -7.50 -27.11
N VAL A 61 -21.95 -8.38 -26.54
CA VAL A 61 -21.67 -9.70 -27.08
C VAL A 61 -22.91 -10.57 -26.96
N ALA A 62 -23.35 -11.11 -28.09
CA ALA A 62 -24.49 -12.00 -28.19
C ALA A 62 -24.14 -13.23 -29.05
N THR A 63 -24.99 -14.26 -29.01
CA THR A 63 -24.75 -15.50 -29.78
C THR A 63 -24.70 -15.26 -31.29
N ASP A 64 -25.48 -14.32 -31.80
CA ASP A 64 -25.53 -13.90 -33.21
C ASP A 64 -24.50 -12.83 -33.55
N ASN A 65 -23.86 -12.22 -32.55
CA ASN A 65 -22.79 -11.24 -32.73
C ASN A 65 -21.66 -11.42 -31.67
N PRO A 66 -20.90 -12.53 -31.72
CA PRO A 66 -19.95 -12.89 -30.67
C PRO A 66 -18.72 -11.96 -30.59
N GLY A 67 -18.52 -11.09 -31.59
CA GLY A 67 -17.36 -10.19 -31.70
C GLY A 67 -17.62 -8.74 -31.32
N ASP A 68 -18.83 -8.40 -30.86
CA ASP A 68 -19.24 -7.01 -30.63
C ASP A 68 -18.78 -6.45 -29.29
N PHE A 69 -17.47 -6.40 -29.11
CA PHE A 69 -16.85 -5.87 -27.91
C PHE A 69 -16.82 -4.33 -27.92
N VAL A 70 -16.94 -3.72 -26.75
CA VAL A 70 -16.75 -2.28 -26.53
C VAL A 70 -15.29 -2.04 -26.14
N ILE A 71 -14.46 -1.67 -27.13
CA ILE A 71 -13.00 -1.47 -26.97
C ILE A 71 -12.64 0.02 -27.09
N ASP A 72 -13.37 0.88 -26.38
CA ASP A 72 -13.13 2.34 -26.34
C ASP A 72 -12.56 2.82 -24.99
N GLY A 73 -12.30 1.87 -24.07
CA GLY A 73 -11.82 2.15 -22.72
C GLY A 73 -12.87 2.66 -21.73
N SER A 74 -14.14 2.77 -22.14
CA SER A 74 -15.24 3.21 -21.26
C SER A 74 -15.64 2.15 -20.24
N LEU A 75 -15.42 0.87 -20.56
CA LEU A 75 -15.75 -0.29 -19.74
C LEU A 75 -14.50 -1.05 -19.34
N ARG A 76 -14.59 -1.77 -18.22
CA ARG A 76 -13.52 -2.63 -17.73
C ARG A 76 -13.29 -3.80 -18.69
N VAL A 77 -12.03 -4.17 -18.88
CA VAL A 77 -11.64 -5.43 -19.52
C VAL A 77 -11.11 -6.37 -18.42
N PRO A 78 -11.77 -7.52 -18.16
CA PRO A 78 -11.30 -8.47 -17.15
C PRO A 78 -9.83 -8.85 -17.37
N TRP A 79 -9.05 -8.97 -16.28
CA TRP A 79 -7.62 -9.29 -16.27
C TRP A 79 -6.66 -8.20 -16.79
N ALA A 80 -7.19 -7.13 -17.40
CA ALA A 80 -6.43 -5.99 -17.88
C ALA A 80 -6.75 -4.70 -17.08
N SER A 81 -8.01 -4.53 -16.68
CA SER A 81 -8.47 -3.42 -15.83
C SER A 81 -8.60 -3.90 -14.39
N GLU A 82 -7.46 -4.04 -13.70
CA GLU A 82 -7.42 -4.47 -12.30
C GLU A 82 -7.17 -3.29 -11.35
N PRO A 83 -7.69 -3.34 -10.11
CA PRO A 83 -7.36 -2.36 -9.08
C PRO A 83 -5.86 -2.36 -8.80
N GLY A 84 -5.28 -1.17 -8.62
CA GLY A 84 -3.88 -1.01 -8.24
C GLY A 84 -3.70 -0.69 -6.75
N CYS A 85 -2.47 -0.79 -6.26
CA CYS A 85 -2.05 -0.27 -4.96
C CYS A 85 -2.42 1.21 -4.84
N GLN A 86 -2.13 2.01 -5.87
CA GLN A 86 -2.51 3.43 -5.96
C GLN A 86 -4.01 3.70 -5.91
N SER A 87 -4.86 2.68 -6.10
CA SER A 87 -6.30 2.84 -6.02
C SER A 87 -6.79 3.02 -4.58
N CYS A 88 -6.02 2.57 -3.57
CA CYS A 88 -6.30 2.84 -2.16
C CYS A 88 -5.16 3.56 -1.44
N HIS A 89 -3.92 3.42 -1.91
CA HIS A 89 -2.72 4.06 -1.38
C HIS A 89 -2.36 5.25 -2.28
N THR A 90 -3.20 6.28 -2.25
CA THR A 90 -3.13 7.41 -3.20
C THR A 90 -2.01 8.40 -2.90
N GLY A 91 -1.51 8.40 -1.67
CA GLY A 91 -0.53 9.37 -1.21
C GLY A 91 0.01 9.00 0.16
N ASP A 92 0.50 10.00 0.89
CA ASP A 92 1.19 9.82 2.15
C ASP A 92 0.65 10.77 3.24
N ALA A 93 1.37 10.90 4.36
CA ALA A 93 0.88 11.65 5.52
C ALA A 93 0.80 13.17 5.28
N VAL A 94 1.54 13.72 4.32
CA VAL A 94 1.52 15.16 4.00
C VAL A 94 0.74 15.45 2.73
N GLU A 95 0.74 14.51 1.79
CA GLU A 95 -0.01 14.59 0.53
C GLU A 95 -0.88 13.34 0.35
N PRO A 96 -2.06 13.25 1.01
CA PRO A 96 -2.89 12.04 0.95
C PRO A 96 -3.48 11.75 -0.44
N ASN A 97 -3.63 12.78 -1.28
CA ASN A 97 -4.10 12.69 -2.67
C ASN A 97 -5.45 11.99 -2.85
N HIS A 98 -6.35 12.09 -1.86
CA HIS A 98 -7.67 11.48 -1.96
C HIS A 98 -8.52 12.17 -3.02
N PRO A 99 -9.14 11.43 -3.95
CA PRO A 99 -10.10 12.00 -4.87
C PRO A 99 -11.40 12.36 -4.14
N ALA A 100 -12.13 13.34 -4.67
CA ALA A 100 -13.39 13.78 -4.08
C ALA A 100 -14.40 12.62 -4.01
N GLY A 101 -15.05 12.47 -2.85
CA GLY A 101 -16.04 11.42 -2.60
C GLY A 101 -15.46 10.05 -2.27
N ALA A 102 -14.14 9.92 -2.14
CA ALA A 102 -13.51 8.67 -1.71
C ALA A 102 -13.86 8.32 -0.25
N ALA A 103 -14.01 7.02 0.02
CA ALA A 103 -14.15 6.51 1.38
C ALA A 103 -12.76 6.45 2.05
N VAL A 104 -12.45 7.39 2.94
CA VAL A 104 -11.15 7.48 3.62
C VAL A 104 -11.16 6.66 4.90
N ALA A 105 -10.07 5.95 5.18
CA ALA A 105 -9.90 5.21 6.43
C ALA A 105 -9.70 6.14 7.63
N GLY A 106 -9.95 5.64 8.85
CA GLY A 106 -9.78 6.43 10.07
C GLY A 106 -8.34 6.93 10.33
N ASP A 107 -7.33 6.34 9.67
CA ASP A 107 -5.95 6.83 9.70
C ASP A 107 -5.72 8.07 8.82
N GLY A 108 -6.67 8.44 7.96
CA GLY A 108 -6.58 9.61 7.11
C GLY A 108 -5.58 9.51 5.95
N ILE A 109 -5.02 8.32 5.67
CA ILE A 109 -4.00 8.13 4.62
C ILE A 109 -4.51 7.24 3.50
N ARG A 110 -5.09 6.08 3.83
CA ARG A 110 -5.55 5.12 2.83
C ARG A 110 -7.05 5.21 2.57
N LEU A 111 -7.47 4.78 1.39
CA LEU A 111 -8.87 4.62 1.05
C LEU A 111 -9.36 3.22 1.41
N LEU A 112 -10.64 3.13 1.74
CA LEU A 112 -11.36 1.89 2.04
C LEU A 112 -12.04 1.30 0.80
N GLN A 113 -12.02 2.02 -0.33
CA GLN A 113 -12.60 1.60 -1.60
C GLN A 113 -11.67 2.03 -2.74
N ALA A 114 -11.47 1.16 -3.72
CA ALA A 114 -10.52 1.36 -4.81
C ALA A 114 -11.11 2.15 -6.00
N TYR A 115 -12.40 2.49 -5.97
CA TYR A 115 -13.12 3.10 -7.08
C TYR A 115 -14.21 4.06 -6.62
N LEU A 116 -14.63 4.93 -7.53
CA LEU A 116 -15.93 5.60 -7.45
C LEU A 116 -16.96 4.86 -8.28
N SER A 117 -18.17 4.75 -7.75
CA SER A 117 -19.31 4.27 -8.53
C SER A 117 -19.75 5.36 -9.49
N ASP A 118 -19.90 5.01 -10.76
CA ASP A 118 -20.38 5.94 -11.78
C ASP A 118 -21.42 5.27 -12.70
N VAL A 119 -22.08 6.08 -13.51
CA VAL A 119 -23.12 5.70 -14.45
C VAL A 119 -22.77 6.27 -15.81
N VAL A 120 -22.57 5.40 -16.80
CA VAL A 120 -22.14 5.78 -18.15
C VAL A 120 -23.16 5.34 -19.20
N SER A 121 -23.24 6.07 -20.30
CA SER A 121 -23.98 5.62 -21.49
C SER A 121 -23.02 4.89 -22.42
N VAL A 122 -23.44 3.74 -22.94
CA VAL A 122 -22.67 2.94 -23.89
C VAL A 122 -23.46 2.87 -25.18
N ASP A 123 -22.83 3.17 -26.30
CA ASP A 123 -23.50 3.12 -27.60
C ASP A 123 -24.01 1.70 -27.88
N GLY A 124 -25.23 1.58 -28.40
CA GLY A 124 -25.89 0.30 -28.64
C GLY A 124 -26.31 -0.48 -27.37
N VAL A 125 -26.27 0.13 -26.19
CA VAL A 125 -26.81 -0.45 -24.94
C VAL A 125 -28.00 0.37 -24.46
N ASP A 126 -29.08 -0.31 -24.11
CA ASP A 126 -30.30 0.33 -23.62
C ASP A 126 -30.09 0.93 -22.23
N GLY A 127 -30.12 2.27 -22.17
CA GLY A 127 -30.01 3.02 -20.94
C GLY A 127 -28.58 3.05 -20.38
N PRO A 128 -28.38 3.82 -19.29
CA PRO A 128 -27.07 3.96 -18.71
C PRO A 128 -26.73 2.77 -17.79
N VAL A 129 -25.46 2.41 -17.72
CA VAL A 129 -24.94 1.27 -16.97
C VAL A 129 -24.04 1.71 -15.83
N ARG A 130 -24.06 0.96 -14.73
CA ARG A 130 -23.24 1.24 -13.55
C ARG A 130 -21.85 0.66 -13.73
N VAL A 131 -20.82 1.45 -13.47
CA VAL A 131 -19.41 1.03 -13.55
C VAL A 131 -18.65 1.37 -12.27
N ALA A 132 -17.54 0.67 -12.05
CA ALA A 132 -16.56 0.96 -11.01
C ALA A 132 -15.35 1.65 -11.64
N ARG A 133 -15.21 2.97 -11.45
CA ARG A 133 -14.05 3.72 -11.94
C ARG A 133 -12.93 3.71 -10.91
N MET A 134 -11.89 2.92 -11.17
CA MET A 134 -10.74 2.81 -10.28
C MET A 134 -10.07 4.17 -10.06
N HIS A 135 -9.73 4.45 -8.81
CA HIS A 135 -8.89 5.58 -8.46
C HIS A 135 -7.51 5.39 -9.09
N LYS A 136 -6.96 6.50 -9.61
CA LYS A 136 -5.62 6.56 -10.19
C LYS A 136 -4.83 7.64 -9.46
N ALA A 137 -3.66 7.27 -8.96
CA ALA A 137 -2.72 8.18 -8.32
C ALA A 137 -1.30 7.82 -8.81
N PRO A 138 -0.99 8.06 -10.10
CA PRO A 138 0.26 7.58 -10.73
C PRO A 138 1.52 8.20 -10.14
N HIS A 139 1.37 9.29 -9.38
CA HIS A 139 2.46 9.94 -8.67
C HIS A 139 2.62 9.46 -7.23
N SER A 140 1.71 8.61 -6.74
CA SER A 140 1.84 7.95 -5.45
C SER A 140 3.14 7.14 -5.39
N ARG A 141 3.84 7.21 -4.25
CA ARG A 141 4.99 6.35 -3.93
C ARG A 141 4.63 4.86 -3.87
N PHE A 142 3.34 4.53 -3.83
CA PHE A 142 2.80 3.17 -3.81
C PHE A 142 2.25 2.73 -5.17
N ALA A 143 2.40 3.54 -6.21
CA ALA A 143 1.88 3.22 -7.53
C ALA A 143 2.67 2.10 -8.22
N GLU A 144 1.93 1.25 -8.94
CA GLU A 144 2.49 0.41 -9.99
C GLU A 144 3.19 1.24 -11.07
N ASN A 145 3.99 0.57 -11.91
CA ASN A 145 4.59 1.26 -13.05
C ASN A 145 3.51 1.72 -14.04
N THR A 146 3.83 2.76 -14.81
CA THR A 146 3.09 3.13 -16.02
C THR A 146 3.88 2.74 -17.26
N GLY A 147 3.17 2.51 -18.36
CA GLY A 147 3.72 2.27 -19.68
C GLY A 147 3.01 3.10 -20.74
N ARG A 148 3.45 2.97 -22.00
CA ARG A 148 2.79 3.59 -23.16
C ARG A 148 2.09 2.51 -23.98
N ASN A 149 0.84 2.75 -24.39
CA ASN A 149 0.16 1.88 -25.36
C ASN A 149 0.58 2.23 -26.80
N ALA A 150 -0.04 1.60 -27.80
CA ALA A 150 0.25 1.86 -29.22
C ALA A 150 -0.13 3.26 -29.68
N ASP A 151 -1.01 3.94 -28.95
CA ASP A 151 -1.52 5.28 -29.22
C ASP A 151 -0.79 6.37 -28.41
N ASP A 152 0.32 6.01 -27.75
CA ASP A 152 1.15 6.87 -26.88
C ASP A 152 0.48 7.34 -25.56
N ASP A 153 -0.66 6.74 -25.18
CA ASP A 153 -1.32 7.02 -23.92
C ASP A 153 -0.60 6.37 -22.72
N ASP A 154 -0.64 7.04 -21.58
CA ASP A 154 -0.24 6.45 -20.30
C ASP A 154 -1.21 5.35 -19.88
N VAL A 155 -0.71 4.13 -19.74
CA VAL A 155 -1.45 2.97 -19.24
C VAL A 155 -0.81 2.40 -17.98
N GLY A 156 -1.65 1.91 -17.07
CA GLY A 156 -1.17 1.21 -15.87
C GLY A 156 -0.57 -0.15 -16.21
N VAL A 157 0.58 -0.47 -15.64
CA VAL A 157 1.15 -1.82 -15.66
C VAL A 157 0.53 -2.61 -14.52
N LEU A 158 0.17 -3.87 -14.77
CA LEU A 158 -0.38 -4.73 -13.73
C LEU A 158 0.64 -4.94 -12.61
N TYR A 159 0.17 -5.04 -11.38
CA TYR A 159 0.99 -5.31 -10.19
C TYR A 159 1.98 -6.47 -10.39
N ARG A 160 1.50 -7.61 -10.94
CA ARG A 160 2.32 -8.80 -11.21
C ARG A 160 3.44 -8.59 -12.24
N LEU A 161 3.38 -7.50 -13.01
CA LEU A 161 4.35 -7.13 -14.03
C LEU A 161 5.19 -5.90 -13.60
N SER A 162 4.79 -5.25 -12.51
CA SER A 162 5.45 -4.04 -12.01
C SER A 162 6.71 -4.38 -11.22
N LYS A 163 7.69 -3.49 -11.31
CA LYS A 163 9.01 -3.60 -10.72
C LYS A 163 9.38 -2.31 -9.99
N GLY A 164 10.20 -2.46 -8.96
CA GLY A 164 10.83 -1.37 -8.21
C GLY A 164 12.25 -1.74 -7.79
N HIS A 165 12.91 -0.85 -7.05
CA HIS A 165 14.16 -1.09 -6.31
C HIS A 165 15.11 -2.15 -6.91
N GLY A 166 15.96 -1.75 -7.85
CA GLY A 166 16.89 -2.66 -8.52
C GLY A 166 16.24 -3.63 -9.53
N GLY A 167 14.97 -3.40 -9.90
CA GLY A 167 14.24 -4.21 -10.88
C GLY A 167 13.51 -5.42 -10.28
N VAL A 168 13.42 -5.51 -8.95
CA VAL A 168 12.66 -6.53 -8.23
C VAL A 168 11.17 -6.34 -8.51
N MET A 169 10.47 -7.42 -8.84
CA MET A 169 9.01 -7.36 -9.03
C MET A 169 8.31 -7.07 -7.70
N CYS A 170 7.20 -6.33 -7.73
CA CYS A 170 6.43 -6.02 -6.53
C CYS A 170 6.03 -7.30 -5.75
N GLU A 171 5.70 -8.38 -6.45
CA GLU A 171 5.39 -9.70 -5.88
C GLU A 171 6.56 -10.31 -5.09
N GLY A 172 7.81 -9.95 -5.42
CA GLY A 172 8.98 -10.45 -4.70
C GLY A 172 9.07 -9.93 -3.27
N CYS A 173 8.59 -8.71 -3.01
CA CYS A 173 8.57 -8.12 -1.67
C CYS A 173 7.22 -8.31 -0.96
N HIS A 174 6.11 -8.21 -1.70
CA HIS A 174 4.78 -8.16 -1.11
C HIS A 174 3.97 -9.47 -1.23
N ASN A 175 4.42 -10.46 -2.02
CA ASN A 175 3.71 -11.69 -2.44
C ASN A 175 2.68 -11.47 -3.56
N SER A 176 2.10 -12.57 -4.07
CA SER A 176 1.11 -12.54 -5.15
C SER A 176 -0.17 -11.74 -4.83
N THR A 177 -0.84 -11.27 -5.89
CA THR A 177 -2.19 -10.66 -5.81
C THR A 177 -3.16 -11.47 -4.95
N HIS A 178 -3.99 -10.78 -4.16
CA HIS A 178 -4.92 -11.34 -3.16
C HIS A 178 -4.28 -12.07 -1.95
N ALA A 179 -2.97 -12.32 -2.00
CA ALA A 179 -2.21 -12.98 -0.93
C ALA A 179 -1.08 -12.10 -0.37
N ILE A 180 -1.18 -10.77 -0.58
CA ILE A 180 -0.20 -9.79 -0.08
C ILE A 180 0.07 -10.02 1.40
N TRP A 181 1.33 -10.16 1.79
CA TRP A 181 1.68 -10.55 3.16
C TRP A 181 1.35 -9.48 4.21
N PRO A 182 1.04 -9.89 5.45
CA PRO A 182 0.99 -11.27 5.92
C PRO A 182 -0.36 -11.94 5.66
N ASN A 183 -0.35 -13.28 5.63
CA ASN A 183 -1.57 -14.06 5.85
C ASN A 183 -1.85 -14.12 7.36
N GLN A 184 -3.11 -13.90 7.76
CA GLN A 184 -3.49 -13.91 9.18
C GLN A 184 -3.27 -15.25 9.87
N ASN A 185 -3.41 -16.36 9.14
CA ASN A 185 -3.10 -17.66 9.69
C ASN A 185 -1.56 -17.79 9.80
N PRO A 186 -0.98 -17.82 11.01
CA PRO A 186 0.47 -17.84 11.17
C PRO A 186 1.12 -19.10 10.57
N PHE A 187 0.35 -20.17 10.39
CA PHE A 187 0.82 -21.44 9.82
C PHE A 187 0.58 -21.55 8.30
N ALA A 188 0.07 -20.49 7.65
CA ALA A 188 -0.14 -20.50 6.21
C ALA A 188 1.20 -20.56 5.47
N ASN A 189 1.25 -21.37 4.41
CA ASN A 189 2.42 -21.48 3.56
C ASN A 189 2.85 -20.12 2.96
N ASP A 190 1.90 -19.20 2.76
CA ASP A 190 2.20 -17.83 2.31
C ASP A 190 3.27 -17.20 3.22
N ASN A 191 3.20 -17.36 4.54
CA ASN A 191 4.10 -16.68 5.49
C ASN A 191 5.52 -17.27 5.56
N ILE A 192 5.75 -18.48 5.03
CA ILE A 192 7.03 -19.21 5.20
C ILE A 192 8.20 -18.42 4.62
N ALA A 193 8.04 -17.87 3.42
CA ALA A 193 9.11 -17.14 2.74
C ALA A 193 9.52 -15.89 3.54
N ALA A 194 8.55 -15.07 3.96
CA ALA A 194 8.81 -13.90 4.80
C ALA A 194 9.49 -14.29 6.12
N ALA A 195 8.96 -15.30 6.82
CA ALA A 195 9.52 -15.77 8.09
C ALA A 195 11.00 -16.20 7.95
N GLN A 196 11.34 -16.92 6.88
CA GLN A 196 12.69 -17.40 6.62
C GLN A 196 13.65 -16.26 6.24
N LEU A 197 13.18 -15.26 5.51
CA LEU A 197 14.01 -14.19 4.96
C LEU A 197 14.27 -13.03 5.93
N GLN A 198 13.28 -12.67 6.74
CA GLN A 198 13.38 -11.51 7.64
C GLN A 198 13.07 -11.83 9.11
N GLY A 199 12.78 -13.09 9.43
CA GLY A 199 12.50 -13.54 10.80
C GLY A 199 11.05 -13.32 11.27
N HIS A 200 10.22 -12.64 10.48
CA HIS A 200 8.83 -12.37 10.82
C HIS A 200 7.89 -12.38 9.60
N HIS A 201 6.58 -12.51 9.87
CA HIS A 201 5.55 -12.48 8.84
C HIS A 201 5.30 -11.05 8.35
N GLY A 202 5.07 -10.88 7.05
CA GLY A 202 4.73 -9.59 6.44
C GLY A 202 5.43 -9.39 5.10
N THR A 203 5.14 -8.26 4.45
CA THR A 203 5.96 -7.77 3.33
C THR A 203 7.43 -7.72 3.74
N LEU A 204 8.33 -8.07 2.81
CA LEU A 204 9.77 -7.92 3.03
C LEU A 204 10.12 -6.44 3.15
N ILE A 205 10.56 -6.04 4.33
CA ILE A 205 10.85 -4.64 4.67
C ILE A 205 12.22 -4.51 5.36
N GLU A 206 12.71 -5.59 5.96
CA GLU A 206 14.06 -5.65 6.52
C GLU A 206 15.10 -5.61 5.41
N CYS A 207 15.74 -4.45 5.24
CA CYS A 207 16.66 -4.25 4.12
C CYS A 207 17.90 -5.18 4.23
N SER A 208 18.22 -5.64 5.44
CA SER A 208 19.26 -6.64 5.71
C SER A 208 18.98 -8.03 5.12
N THR A 209 17.74 -8.33 4.70
CA THR A 209 17.42 -9.54 3.95
C THR A 209 18.19 -9.62 2.62
N CYS A 210 18.54 -8.48 2.02
CA CYS A 210 19.25 -8.43 0.74
C CYS A 210 20.55 -7.62 0.77
N HIS A 211 20.68 -6.65 1.67
CA HIS A 211 21.85 -5.79 1.79
C HIS A 211 22.72 -6.20 2.98
N THR A 212 24.03 -6.29 2.78
CA THR A 212 24.96 -6.78 3.81
C THR A 212 25.42 -5.68 4.78
N ALA A 213 25.41 -4.42 4.35
CA ALA A 213 25.79 -3.27 5.16
C ALA A 213 25.14 -2.00 4.60
N PHE A 214 25.06 -0.98 5.44
CA PHE A 214 24.65 0.37 5.06
C PHE A 214 25.67 1.36 5.62
N ASP A 215 26.04 2.37 4.83
CA ASP A 215 26.70 3.57 5.33
C ASP A 215 25.66 4.69 5.48
N ILE A 216 25.79 5.54 6.49
CA ILE A 216 24.90 6.71 6.63
C ILE A 216 25.12 7.69 5.48
N ASP A 217 26.35 7.77 4.97
CA ASP A 217 26.70 8.62 3.85
C ASP A 217 26.00 8.20 2.54
N ASP A 218 25.52 6.96 2.43
CA ASP A 218 24.71 6.52 1.28
C ASP A 218 23.35 7.23 1.21
N PHE A 219 22.90 7.86 2.29
CA PHE A 219 21.59 8.52 2.39
C PHE A 219 21.69 10.05 2.44
N LYS A 220 22.90 10.60 2.58
CA LYS A 220 23.15 12.03 2.55
C LYS A 220 23.27 12.52 1.12
N ASP A 221 22.60 13.62 0.80
CA ASP A 221 22.56 14.23 -0.55
C ASP A 221 22.13 13.26 -1.68
N ASN A 222 21.60 12.08 -1.34
CA ASN A 222 21.38 10.98 -2.26
C ASN A 222 19.89 10.65 -2.37
N LEU A 223 19.11 11.66 -2.73
CA LEU A 223 17.67 11.57 -2.84
C LEU A 223 17.21 11.20 -4.25
N ASP A 224 16.01 10.63 -4.35
CA ASP A 224 15.34 10.39 -5.61
C ASP A 224 14.81 11.71 -6.22
N ALA A 225 14.18 11.63 -7.40
CA ALA A 225 13.64 12.79 -8.09
C ALA A 225 12.50 13.51 -7.33
N ARG A 226 11.97 12.92 -6.26
CA ARG A 226 10.94 13.48 -5.38
C ARG A 226 11.52 13.96 -4.04
N GLY A 227 12.85 13.98 -3.88
CA GLY A 227 13.49 14.37 -2.62
C GLY A 227 13.34 13.32 -1.52
N MET A 228 13.12 12.05 -1.86
CA MET A 228 12.99 10.94 -0.92
C MET A 228 14.23 10.05 -0.90
N MET A 229 14.35 9.18 0.11
CA MET A 229 15.42 8.17 0.14
C MET A 229 15.27 7.18 -1.00
N LYS A 230 16.38 6.60 -1.49
CA LYS A 230 16.35 5.71 -2.67
C LYS A 230 15.92 4.26 -2.39
N GLY A 231 15.47 3.95 -1.18
CA GLY A 231 14.86 2.65 -0.89
C GLY A 231 13.46 2.50 -1.50
N PRO A 232 12.86 1.30 -1.43
CA PRO A 232 11.47 1.07 -1.83
C PRO A 232 10.54 2.13 -1.23
N HIS A 233 9.62 2.69 -2.02
CA HIS A 233 8.65 3.72 -1.59
C HIS A 233 9.24 5.01 -0.99
N GLY A 234 10.53 5.28 -1.20
CA GLY A 234 11.19 6.44 -0.60
C GLY A 234 11.76 6.17 0.80
N MET A 235 11.91 4.89 1.17
CA MET A 235 12.26 4.49 2.54
C MET A 235 13.76 4.50 2.81
N HIS A 236 14.10 4.75 4.07
CA HIS A 236 15.40 4.43 4.66
C HIS A 236 15.42 2.97 5.17
N PRO A 237 16.59 2.41 5.51
CA PRO A 237 16.68 1.10 6.15
C PRO A 237 15.91 1.11 7.48
N VAL A 238 15.01 0.15 7.66
CA VAL A 238 14.34 -0.10 8.93
C VAL A 238 15.07 -1.20 9.70
N ALA A 239 14.90 -1.20 11.03
CA ALA A 239 15.59 -2.13 11.94
C ALA A 239 17.12 -2.15 11.77
N SER A 240 17.70 -1.02 11.41
CA SER A 240 19.13 -0.82 11.26
C SER A 240 19.68 -0.10 12.48
N ALA A 241 20.67 -0.69 13.14
CA ALA A 241 21.38 -0.03 14.25
C ALA A 241 22.06 1.27 13.76
N MET A 242 22.68 1.20 12.57
CA MET A 242 23.25 2.39 11.91
C MET A 242 22.21 3.51 11.78
N TRP A 243 21.01 3.20 11.27
CA TRP A 243 19.98 4.22 11.10
C TRP A 243 19.50 4.76 12.46
N ASN A 244 19.25 3.88 13.42
CA ASN A 244 18.86 4.28 14.77
C ASN A 244 19.84 5.29 15.38
N GLU A 245 21.14 5.06 15.22
CA GLU A 245 22.19 5.90 15.82
C GLU A 245 22.48 7.19 15.05
N LYS A 246 22.34 7.15 13.71
CA LYS A 246 22.94 8.15 12.80
C LYS A 246 21.96 8.88 11.88
N HIS A 247 20.66 8.58 11.89
CA HIS A 247 19.69 9.26 11.03
C HIS A 247 19.68 10.80 11.18
N LYS A 248 20.10 11.33 12.35
CA LYS A 248 20.33 12.77 12.55
C LYS A 248 21.31 13.36 11.53
N GLU A 249 22.34 12.64 11.13
CA GLU A 249 23.32 13.11 10.15
C GLU A 249 22.69 13.34 8.77
N VAL A 250 21.62 12.61 8.45
CA VAL A 250 20.83 12.81 7.23
C VAL A 250 19.85 13.96 7.41
N PHE A 251 19.24 14.10 8.59
CA PHE A 251 18.35 15.23 8.87
C PHE A 251 19.08 16.59 8.89
N GLU A 252 20.36 16.60 9.23
CA GLU A 252 21.20 17.80 9.36
C GLU A 252 22.14 18.04 8.16
N ASP A 253 22.01 17.30 7.07
CA ASP A 253 22.90 17.41 5.90
C ASP A 253 22.63 18.63 5.00
N ASP A 254 21.74 19.54 5.40
CA ASP A 254 21.22 20.72 4.67
C ASP A 254 20.50 20.42 3.34
N ASN A 255 20.54 19.19 2.82
CA ASN A 255 19.98 18.81 1.52
C ASN A 255 18.74 17.92 1.62
N THR A 256 18.55 17.23 2.75
CA THR A 256 17.38 16.40 3.02
C THR A 256 16.20 17.27 3.45
N PRO A 257 15.13 17.34 2.65
CA PRO A 257 13.96 18.13 3.02
C PRO A 257 13.21 17.46 4.17
N ARG A 258 12.65 18.24 5.10
CA ARG A 258 11.80 17.70 6.18
C ARG A 258 10.66 16.83 5.66
N GLY A 259 10.13 17.16 4.48
CA GLY A 259 9.11 16.40 3.76
C GLY A 259 9.49 14.92 3.55
N ALA A 260 10.78 14.59 3.44
CA ALA A 260 11.25 13.22 3.32
C ALA A 260 10.92 12.37 4.56
N CYS A 261 10.99 12.96 5.75
CA CYS A 261 10.60 12.32 6.99
C CYS A 261 9.08 12.41 7.20
N GLN A 262 8.52 13.61 7.00
CA GLN A 262 7.10 13.89 7.27
C GLN A 262 6.15 13.03 6.43
N ALA A 263 6.53 12.65 5.20
CA ALA A 263 5.73 11.77 4.36
C ALA A 263 5.30 10.47 5.07
N CYS A 264 6.17 9.88 5.88
CA CYS A 264 5.88 8.64 6.60
C CYS A 264 5.63 8.87 8.10
N HIS A 265 6.35 9.82 8.70
CA HIS A 265 6.31 10.09 10.14
C HIS A 265 5.31 11.18 10.53
N GLY A 266 4.55 11.73 9.58
CA GLY A 266 3.53 12.75 9.83
C GLY A 266 4.09 14.17 9.71
N SER A 267 3.23 15.12 9.38
CA SER A 267 3.58 16.54 9.30
C SER A 267 4.09 17.09 10.64
N ASP A 268 3.61 16.52 11.75
CA ASP A 268 4.01 16.83 13.11
C ASP A 268 5.15 15.93 13.64
N GLY A 269 5.63 14.95 12.86
CA GLY A 269 6.69 14.03 13.29
C GLY A 269 6.30 13.04 14.38
N MET A 270 5.01 12.90 14.70
CA MET A 270 4.52 12.03 15.78
C MET A 270 4.33 10.56 15.37
N GLY A 271 4.59 10.25 14.11
CA GLY A 271 4.43 8.93 13.51
C GLY A 271 3.04 8.72 12.92
N THR A 272 2.97 7.87 11.89
CA THR A 272 1.70 7.45 11.27
C THR A 272 1.69 5.94 11.06
N VAL A 273 0.60 5.42 10.48
CA VAL A 273 0.55 4.02 10.03
C VAL A 273 1.66 3.65 9.04
N LEU A 274 2.25 4.63 8.34
CA LEU A 274 3.36 4.42 7.41
C LEU A 274 4.71 4.24 8.11
N SER A 275 4.88 4.75 9.34
CA SER A 275 6.10 4.59 10.14
C SER A 275 5.97 3.47 11.18
N ALA A 276 4.93 2.65 11.09
CA ALA A 276 4.68 1.57 12.05
C ALA A 276 5.73 0.45 11.94
N THR A 277 6.21 -0.02 13.09
CA THR A 277 7.16 -1.14 13.15
C THR A 277 6.56 -2.43 12.58
N ALA A 278 7.26 -3.09 11.67
CA ALA A 278 6.78 -4.33 11.03
C ALA A 278 6.85 -5.56 11.96
N ASP A 279 7.73 -5.49 12.96
CA ASP A 279 7.84 -6.44 14.07
C ASP A 279 8.33 -5.73 15.33
N THR A 280 8.37 -6.44 16.46
CA THR A 280 8.91 -5.91 17.72
C THR A 280 10.39 -5.57 17.55
N ARG A 281 10.78 -4.36 17.97
CA ARG A 281 12.15 -3.83 17.83
C ARG A 281 12.78 -3.57 19.18
N VAL A 282 14.09 -3.76 19.26
CA VAL A 282 14.88 -3.31 20.40
C VAL A 282 15.84 -2.24 19.89
N LEU A 283 15.54 -0.99 20.21
CA LEU A 283 16.28 0.18 19.76
C LEU A 283 17.15 0.70 20.91
N GLU A 284 18.27 1.31 20.56
CA GLU A 284 19.13 2.01 21.51
C GLU A 284 18.56 3.39 21.80
N CYS A 285 18.63 3.78 23.08
CA CYS A 285 18.31 5.13 23.52
C CYS A 285 19.60 5.94 23.59
N LYS A 286 19.64 7.02 22.82
CA LYS A 286 20.80 7.92 22.77
C LYS A 286 20.61 9.16 23.63
N GLU A 287 19.35 9.53 23.87
CA GLU A 287 18.94 10.72 24.60
C GLU A 287 17.80 10.36 25.56
N ASP A 288 17.74 11.07 26.68
CA ASP A 288 16.77 10.84 27.77
C ASP A 288 15.54 11.75 27.63
N GLU A 289 15.35 12.36 26.45
CA GLU A 289 14.34 13.40 26.18
C GLU A 289 13.11 12.87 25.44
N GLY A 290 13.10 11.58 25.10
CA GLY A 290 11.98 10.91 24.45
C GLY A 290 10.92 10.39 25.44
N SER A 291 9.70 10.19 24.95
CA SER A 291 8.63 9.60 25.76
C SER A 291 8.79 8.10 26.06
N LEU A 292 9.64 7.39 25.30
CA LEU A 292 9.97 5.97 25.51
C LEU A 292 11.37 5.75 26.10
N CYS A 293 12.33 6.65 25.83
CA CYS A 293 13.68 6.59 26.38
C CYS A 293 13.76 7.40 27.68
N GLY A 294 13.70 6.71 28.82
CA GLY A 294 13.82 7.34 30.14
C GLY A 294 15.28 7.54 30.56
N SER A 295 15.48 8.37 31.58
CA SER A 295 16.84 8.63 32.07
C SER A 295 17.51 7.39 32.64
N GLY A 296 18.59 6.97 31.99
CA GLY A 296 19.36 5.77 32.34
C GLY A 296 18.97 4.48 31.60
N ASP A 297 18.04 4.55 30.63
CA ASP A 297 17.76 3.42 29.75
C ASP A 297 18.75 3.40 28.58
N ASP A 298 19.50 2.30 28.41
CA ASP A 298 20.38 2.14 27.24
C ASP A 298 19.59 1.68 25.99
N ARG A 299 18.44 1.01 26.20
CA ARG A 299 17.63 0.39 25.14
C ARG A 299 16.15 0.36 25.48
N ILE A 300 15.31 0.47 24.45
CA ILE A 300 13.85 0.33 24.54
C ILE A 300 13.34 -0.83 23.69
N THR A 301 12.27 -1.48 24.14
CA THR A 301 11.53 -2.45 23.34
C THR A 301 10.26 -1.81 22.80
N VAL A 302 10.17 -1.70 21.48
CA VAL A 302 9.02 -1.13 20.77
C VAL A 302 8.19 -2.26 20.17
N PRO A 303 6.92 -2.44 20.58
CA PRO A 303 6.06 -3.47 20.02
C PRO A 303 5.80 -3.30 18.52
N LYS A 304 5.52 -4.41 17.83
CA LYS A 304 5.01 -4.41 16.45
C LYS A 304 3.80 -3.48 16.29
N GLY A 305 3.74 -2.76 15.18
CA GLY A 305 2.62 -1.90 14.80
C GLY A 305 2.64 -0.53 15.49
N THR A 306 3.68 -0.23 16.27
CA THR A 306 3.84 1.08 16.92
C THR A 306 4.30 2.09 15.87
N PRO A 307 3.54 3.18 15.60
CA PRO A 307 4.00 4.29 14.78
C PRO A 307 5.26 4.90 15.38
N ILE A 308 6.34 4.99 14.62
CA ILE A 308 7.58 5.63 15.07
C ILE A 308 7.50 7.14 14.79
N GLY A 309 7.80 7.95 15.80
CA GLY A 309 7.90 9.41 15.72
C GLY A 309 9.09 9.94 16.51
N CYS A 310 9.50 11.18 16.24
CA CYS A 310 10.70 11.79 16.84
C CYS A 310 10.61 11.82 18.38
N GLY A 311 9.46 12.30 18.89
CA GLY A 311 9.16 12.47 20.32
C GLY A 311 9.15 11.19 21.18
N GLN A 312 9.42 10.03 20.58
CA GLN A 312 9.53 8.77 21.31
C GLN A 312 10.94 8.54 21.85
N CYS A 313 11.96 8.99 21.14
CA CYS A 313 13.35 8.74 21.49
C CYS A 313 14.11 10.03 21.88
N HIS A 314 13.72 11.17 21.32
CA HIS A 314 14.36 12.47 21.54
C HIS A 314 13.35 13.61 21.36
N GLU A 315 13.76 14.87 21.54
CA GLU A 315 12.90 16.02 21.25
C GLU A 315 12.44 16.02 19.79
N ASN A 316 11.22 16.52 19.54
CA ASN A 316 10.64 16.54 18.20
C ASN A 316 11.17 17.71 17.36
N GLU A 317 12.20 17.42 16.57
CA GLU A 317 12.89 18.38 15.69
C GLU A 317 12.06 18.85 14.47
N ILE A 318 10.98 18.15 14.10
CA ILE A 318 10.17 18.51 12.93
C ILE A 318 9.37 19.81 13.17
N GLY A 319 8.97 20.06 14.42
CA GLY A 319 8.18 21.23 14.82
C GLY A 319 8.99 22.44 15.36
N GLY A 320 10.31 22.32 15.54
CA GLY A 320 11.12 23.26 16.33
C GLY A 320 12.11 24.17 15.59
N ARG A 321 12.29 24.00 14.28
CA ARG A 321 13.19 24.86 13.48
C ARG A 321 12.36 25.87 12.65
N ASP A 322 12.39 27.13 13.06
CA ASP A 322 11.99 28.30 12.24
C ASP A 322 12.95 28.53 11.07
#